data_AF-A0AAU2E8V0-F1
#
_entry.id   AF-A0AAU2E8V0-F1
#
_cell.length_a   1.000
_cell.length_b   1.000
_cell.length_c   1.000
_cell.angle_alpha   90.00
_cell.angle_beta   90.00
_cell.angle_gamma   90.00
#
_symmetry.space_group_name_H-M   'P 1'
#
loop_
_entity.id
_entity.type
_entity.pdbx_description
1 polymer ?
#
loop_
_entity_poly.entity_id
_entity_poly.type
_entity_poly.pdbx_seq_one_letter_code
_entity_poly.pdbx_strand_id
1 'polypeptide(L)' 'MRFEITAFDDHGAALAPVTADAATLRERLRRAAATGERLHIRPRPRIGAPRPARKRGTGHE' A
#
# COMPACT_ATOMS: atom_id res chain seq x y z
N MET A 1 7.82 6.13 -7.93
CA MET A 1 7.14 6.18 -6.61
C MET A 1 7.12 4.74 -6.10
N ARG A 2 7.62 4.49 -4.89
CA ARG A 2 7.80 3.13 -4.36
C ARG A 2 6.70 2.81 -3.35
N PHE A 3 6.35 1.54 -3.26
CA PHE A 3 5.33 1.02 -2.36
C PHE A 3 5.92 -0.14 -1.58
N GLU A 4 5.66 -0.18 -0.30
CA GLU A 4 5.90 -1.35 0.53
C GLU A 4 4.62 -2.18 0.55
N ILE A 5 4.73 -3.45 0.17
CA ILE A 5 3.61 -4.37 0.03
C ILE A 5 3.85 -5.55 0.97
N THR A 6 2.91 -5.78 1.86
CA THR A 6 2.88 -6.94 2.75
C THR A 6 1.73 -7.83 2.34
N ALA A 7 2.02 -9.06 1.92
CA ALA A 7 0.99 -10.06 1.66
C ALA A 7 0.66 -10.82 2.96
N PHE A 8 -0.55 -11.38 3.03
CA PHE A 8 -0.97 -12.24 4.12
C PHE A 8 -1.37 -13.59 3.55
N ASP A 9 -0.92 -14.65 4.22
CA ASP A 9 -1.32 -16.01 3.93
C ASP A 9 -2.80 -16.27 4.33
N ASP A 10 -3.35 -17.43 3.98
CA ASP A 10 -4.74 -17.82 4.26
C ASP A 10 -5.07 -17.76 5.76
N HIS A 11 -4.08 -18.08 6.60
CA HIS A 11 -4.20 -17.98 8.06
C HIS A 11 -4.09 -16.55 8.62
N GLY A 12 -3.93 -15.54 7.75
CA GLY A 12 -3.74 -14.14 8.15
C GLY A 12 -2.33 -13.82 8.66
N ALA A 13 -1.35 -14.70 8.44
CA ALA A 13 0.05 -14.46 8.79
C ALA A 13 0.69 -13.50 7.78
N ALA A 14 1.36 -12.45 8.27
CA ALA A 14 2.05 -11.48 7.42
C ALA A 14 3.34 -12.08 6.84
N LEU A 15 3.47 -12.03 5.52
CA LEU A 15 4.70 -12.38 4.81
C LEU A 15 5.70 -11.21 4.82
N ALA A 16 6.95 -11.51 4.44
CA ALA A 16 7.99 -10.49 4.38
C ALA A 16 7.59 -9.32 3.46
N PRO A 17 7.66 -8.07 3.93
CA PRO A 17 7.30 -6.91 3.13
C PRO A 17 8.28 -6.74 1.96
N VAL A 18 7.73 -6.42 0.80
CA VAL A 18 8.53 -6.15 -0.41
C VAL A 18 8.35 -4.72 -0.87
N THR A 19 9.42 -4.06 -1.27
CA THR A 19 9.35 -2.75 -1.91
C THR A 19 9.25 -2.91 -3.42
N ALA A 20 8.25 -2.28 -4.02
CA ALA A 20 7.97 -2.40 -5.45
C ALA A 20 7.53 -1.06 -6.06
N ASP A 21 7.71 -0.90 -7.37
CA ASP A 21 7.21 0.26 -8.12
C ASP A 21 5.75 0.05 -8.58
N ALA A 22 5.14 1.10 -9.11
CA ALA A 22 3.71 1.12 -9.48
C ALA A 22 3.31 0.01 -10.47
N ALA A 23 4.19 -0.33 -11.43
CA ALA A 23 3.92 -1.39 -12.40
C ALA A 23 3.81 -2.77 -11.71
N THR A 24 4.77 -3.08 -10.84
CA THR A 24 4.79 -4.33 -10.05
C THR A 24 3.64 -4.39 -9.05
N LEU A 25 3.29 -3.26 -8.42
CA LEU A 25 2.11 -3.18 -7.56
C LEU A 25 0.83 -3.55 -8.33
N ARG A 26 0.66 -3.03 -9.54
CA ARG A 26 -0.52 -3.30 -10.37
C ARG A 26 -0.63 -4.77 -10.77
N GLU A 27 0.49 -5.42 -11.05
CA GLU A 27 0.49 -6.86 -11.32
C GLU A 27 0.12 -7.67 -10.07
N ARG A 28 0.68 -7.33 -8.90
CA ARG A 28 0.35 -7.98 -7.63
C ARG A 28 -1.12 -7.82 -7.27
N LEU A 29 -1.70 -6.64 -7.50
CA LEU A 29 -3.13 -6.40 -7.30
C LEU A 29 -4.01 -7.29 -8.20
N ARG A 30 -3.62 -7.49 -9.47
CA ARG A 30 -4.36 -8.40 -10.37
C ARG A 30 -4.30 -9.85 -9.88
N ARG A 31 -3.14 -10.31 -9.42
CA ARG A 31 -3.00 -11.67 -8.87
C ARG A 31 -3.83 -11.83 -7.60
N ALA A 32 -3.73 -10.89 -6.66
CA ALA A 32 -4.50 -10.91 -5.43
C ALA A 32 -6.02 -10.86 -5.68
N ALA A 33 -6.48 -10.09 -6.68
CA ALA A 33 -7.88 -10.08 -7.07
C ALA A 33 -8.36 -11.43 -7.64
N ALA A 34 -7.48 -12.18 -8.30
CA ALA A 34 -7.80 -13.51 -8.83
C ALA A 34 -7.78 -14.61 -7.76
N THR A 35 -6.91 -14.49 -6.75
CA THR A 35 -6.73 -15.52 -5.71
C THR A 35 -7.47 -15.23 -4.40
N GLY A 36 -7.91 -13.99 -4.19
CA GLY A 36 -8.45 -13.54 -2.91
C GLY A 36 -7.39 -13.20 -1.87
N GLU A 37 -6.11 -13.12 -2.26
CA GLU A 37 -5.00 -12.80 -1.35
C GLU A 37 -5.16 -11.41 -0.74
N ARG A 38 -4.90 -11.30 0.56
CA ARG A 38 -4.92 -10.03 1.29
C ARG A 38 -3.57 -9.32 1.15
N LEU A 39 -3.61 -8.07 0.69
CA LEU A 39 -2.44 -7.21 0.56
C LEU A 39 -2.59 -5.94 1.40
N HIS A 40 -1.58 -5.62 2.21
CA HIS A 40 -1.42 -4.31 2.83
C HIS A 40 -0.40 -3.50 2.04
N ILE A 41 -0.79 -2.33 1.56
CA ILE A 41 0.03 -1.48 0.68
C ILE A 41 0.28 -0.14 1.35
N ARG A 42 1.56 0.22 1.52
CA ARG A 42 1.98 1.52 2.05
C ARG A 42 2.78 2.28 1.00
N PRO A 43 2.36 3.49 0.60
CA PRO A 43 3.20 4.34 -0.24
C PRO A 43 4.44 4.74 0.56
N ARG A 44 5.62 4.49 -0.01
CA ARG A 44 6.90 4.99 0.52
C ARG A 44 7.23 6.27 -0.25
N PRO A 45 7.03 7.46 0.35
CA PRO A 45 7.49 8.68 -0.28
C PRO A 45 9.01 8.56 -0.47
N ARG A 46 9.48 8.85 -1.69
CA ARG A 46 10.90 9.12 -1.91
C ARG A 46 11.23 10.30 -0.99
N ILE A 47 12.25 10.16 -0.14
CA ILE A 47 12.71 11.21 0.77
C ILE A 47 12.80 12.51 -0.07
N GLY A 48 11.90 13.47 0.19
CA GLY A 48 11.74 14.68 -0.62
C GLY A 48 10.31 15.06 -1.02
N ALA A 49 9.32 14.17 -0.92
CA ALA A 49 7.92 14.55 -1.17
C ALA A 49 7.30 15.22 0.08
N PRO A 50 6.82 16.48 0.01
CA PRO A 50 6.12 17.10 1.13
C PRO A 50 4.87 16.29 1.47
N ARG A 51 4.71 15.93 2.75
CA ARG A 51 3.51 15.23 3.24
C ARG A 51 2.28 16.08 2.88
N PRO A 52 1.21 15.52 2.31
CA PRO A 52 -0.02 16.27 2.15
C PRO A 52 -0.50 16.69 3.53
N ALA A 53 -0.57 17.99 3.78
CA ALA A 53 -1.15 18.56 4.98
C ALA A 53 -2.59 18.07 5.06
N ARG A 54 -2.84 17.13 5.97
CA ARG A 54 -4.16 16.62 6.30
C ARG A 54 -4.98 17.81 6.78
N LYS A 55 -5.80 18.41 5.91
CA LYS A 55 -6.73 19.47 6.30
C LYS A 55 -7.70 18.85 7.30
N ARG A 56 -7.53 19.18 8.58
CA ARG A 56 -8.59 19.01 9.57
C ARG A 56 -9.72 19.92 9.10
N GLY A 57 -10.86 19.34 8.77
CA GLY A 57 -12.07 20.13 8.54
C GLY A 57 -12.34 20.91 9.82
N THR A 58 -12.26 22.24 9.74
CA THR A 58 -12.84 23.11 10.75
C THR A 58 -14.33 23.04 10.53
N GLY A 59 -15.04 22.39 11.46
CA GLY A 59 -16.48 22.43 11.54
C GLY A 59 -16.94 23.88 11.66
N HIS A 60 -17.99 24.17 10.92
CA HIS A 60 -18.76 25.40 10.92
C HIS A 60 -19.75 25.33 12.08
N GLU A 61 -19.67 26.27 13.02
CA GLU A 61 -20.75 26.69 13.93
C GLU A 61 -20.63 28.20 14.16
#